data_AF-A0A960X3E3-F1
#
_entry.id   AF-A0A960X3E3-F1
#
_cell.length_a   1.000
_cell.length_b   1.000
_cell.length_c   1.000
_cell.angle_alpha   90.00
_cell.angle_beta   90.00
_cell.angle_gamma   90.00
#
_symmetry.space_group_name_H-M   'P 1'
#
loop_
_entity.id
_entity.type
_entity.pdbx_description
1 polymer ?
#
loop_
_entity_poly.entity_id
_entity_poly.type
_entity_poly.pdbx_seq_one_letter_code
_entity_poly.pdbx_strand_id
1 'polypeptide(L)'
;GALMQQVQRNLGWWRRLKWHFHIVEKSPVLQDLQKQRLGGKVTWWQSVEEALDACNGKALIYSNELIDAFPCTIAVWDATARIWQESWIDEGREVLRPLEMSEAQIASFSALRDWPTPPQDGQRIELHAMARDWLKAWALHWKSGSILTIDYGDTFPALYHRRKTGTLRAYLLHQRLTGAEVWQNVGRQDITADVNFTDLRAWSSSLGWAEKSYTSQREFLQQWAPHHRADPQLAMPGGADDAFQCLIAQKS
;
A
#
# COMPACT_ATOMS: atom_id res chain seq x y z
N GLY A 1 15.96 -0.08 -3.04
CA GLY A 1 17.20 0.35 -3.76
C GLY A 1 17.22 0.09 -5.26
N ALA A 2 16.83 -1.10 -5.74
CA ALA A 2 16.89 -1.45 -7.18
C ALA A 2 16.09 -0.47 -8.07
N LEU A 3 14.85 -0.18 -7.68
CA LEU A 3 13.95 0.71 -8.43
C LEU A 3 14.58 2.09 -8.64
N MET A 4 15.04 2.76 -7.57
CA MET A 4 15.73 4.05 -7.67
C MET A 4 16.96 3.99 -8.61
N GLN A 5 17.74 2.90 -8.57
CA GLN A 5 18.89 2.73 -9.45
C GLN A 5 18.45 2.70 -10.93
N GLN A 6 17.37 1.97 -11.24
CA GLN A 6 16.83 1.90 -12.60
C GLN A 6 16.22 3.24 -13.04
N VAL A 7 15.49 3.93 -12.16
CA VAL A 7 14.97 5.29 -12.43
C VAL A 7 16.11 6.24 -12.77
N GLN A 8 17.16 6.27 -11.94
CA GLN A 8 18.34 7.11 -12.20
C GLN A 8 19.00 6.77 -13.53
N ARG A 9 19.16 5.48 -13.87
CA ARG A 9 19.74 5.05 -15.15
C ARG A 9 18.89 5.52 -16.34
N ASN A 10 17.57 5.33 -16.28
CA ASN A 10 16.64 5.66 -17.38
C ASN A 10 16.38 7.17 -17.54
N LEU A 11 16.56 7.98 -16.51
CA LEU A 11 16.48 9.45 -16.63
C LEU A 11 17.61 10.03 -17.51
N GLY A 12 18.74 9.32 -17.65
CA GLY A 12 19.91 9.81 -18.36
C GLY A 12 20.68 10.89 -17.57
N TRP A 13 21.95 11.07 -17.92
CA TRP A 13 22.89 11.89 -17.14
C TRP A 13 22.43 13.35 -16.95
N TRP A 14 21.96 14.00 -18.02
CA TRP A 14 21.55 15.41 -17.99
C TRP A 14 20.33 15.68 -17.11
N ARG A 15 19.33 14.78 -17.12
CA ARG A 15 18.16 14.95 -16.25
C ARG A 15 18.54 14.69 -14.80
N ARG A 16 19.36 13.68 -14.51
CA ARG A 16 19.81 13.39 -13.14
C ARG A 16 20.44 14.58 -12.43
N LEU A 17 21.14 15.47 -13.16
CA LEU A 17 21.74 16.67 -12.57
C LEU A 17 20.72 17.72 -12.14
N LYS A 18 19.47 17.63 -12.62
CA LYS A 18 18.38 18.56 -12.29
C LYS A 18 17.53 18.10 -11.10
N TRP A 19 17.78 16.89 -10.58
CA TRP A 19 16.96 16.28 -9.54
C TRP A 19 17.80 15.93 -8.32
N HIS A 20 17.24 16.19 -7.14
CA HIS A 20 17.74 15.63 -5.89
C HIS A 20 16.96 14.36 -5.59
N PHE A 21 17.67 13.29 -5.23
CA PHE A 21 17.06 11.98 -4.99
C PHE A 21 16.99 11.71 -3.49
N HIS A 22 15.78 11.49 -2.99
CA HIS A 22 15.51 11.24 -1.59
C HIS A 22 14.95 9.82 -1.45
N ILE A 23 15.36 9.09 -0.42
CA ILE A 23 14.79 7.81 -0.01
C ILE A 23 14.36 7.91 1.45
N VAL A 24 13.16 7.45 1.75
CA VAL A 24 12.67 7.29 3.13
C VAL A 24 12.77 5.81 3.48
N GLU A 25 13.57 5.47 4.49
CA GLU A 25 13.85 4.09 4.89
C GLU A 25 14.11 4.05 6.40
N LYS A 26 13.33 3.25 7.13
CA LYS A 26 13.46 3.15 8.60
C LYS A 26 14.50 2.11 9.02
N SER A 27 14.76 1.09 8.20
CA SER A 27 15.68 0.00 8.53
C SER A 27 17.13 0.43 8.29
N PRO A 28 17.99 0.50 9.33
CA PRO A 28 19.41 0.85 9.14
C PRO A 28 20.14 -0.13 8.22
N VAL A 29 19.79 -1.42 8.30
CA VAL A 29 20.35 -2.47 7.45
C VAL A 29 20.01 -2.23 5.98
N LEU A 30 18.75 -1.88 5.68
CA LEU A 30 18.33 -1.59 4.30
C LEU A 30 18.96 -0.28 3.80
N GLN A 31 19.10 0.73 4.66
CA GLN A 31 19.81 1.96 4.28
C GLN A 31 21.24 1.66 3.82
N ASP A 32 21.98 0.83 4.56
CA ASP A 32 23.37 0.52 4.22
C ASP A 32 23.48 -0.24 2.90
N LEU A 33 22.61 -1.23 2.68
CA LEU A 33 22.53 -1.94 1.40
C LEU A 33 22.18 -1.00 0.23
N GLN A 34 21.27 -0.05 0.46
CA GLN A 34 20.89 0.94 -0.53
C GLN A 34 22.02 1.94 -0.82
N LYS A 35 22.75 2.41 0.21
CA LYS A 35 23.91 3.30 0.08
C LYS A 35 25.01 2.65 -0.75
N GLN A 36 25.32 1.38 -0.48
CA GLN A 36 26.27 0.61 -1.27
C GLN A 36 25.85 0.50 -2.74
N ARG A 37 24.55 0.34 -3.01
CA ARG A 37 24.00 0.21 -4.38
C ARG A 37 23.91 1.52 -5.15
N LEU A 38 23.57 2.62 -4.49
CA LEU A 38 23.21 3.90 -5.13
C LEU A 38 24.33 4.94 -5.09
N GLY A 39 25.29 4.79 -4.18
CA GLY A 39 26.37 5.76 -3.97
C GLY A 39 25.90 7.09 -3.38
N GLY A 40 26.78 8.09 -3.36
CA GLY A 40 26.60 9.33 -2.59
C GLY A 40 25.69 10.41 -3.19
N LYS A 41 24.92 10.14 -4.25
CA LYS A 41 24.02 11.13 -4.89
C LYS A 41 22.56 11.00 -4.47
N VAL A 42 22.30 10.29 -3.38
CA VAL A 42 20.98 10.06 -2.80
C VAL A 42 21.04 10.43 -1.32
N THR A 43 19.97 11.00 -0.78
CA THR A 43 19.84 11.35 0.64
C THR A 43 18.81 10.44 1.28
N TRP A 44 19.13 9.90 2.45
CA TRP A 44 18.24 9.01 3.21
C TRP A 44 17.61 9.74 4.39
N TRP A 45 16.34 9.45 4.63
CA TRP A 45 15.51 10.07 5.67
C TRP A 45 14.76 9.00 6.47
N GLN A 46 14.41 9.32 7.72
CA GLN A 46 13.65 8.41 8.59
C GLN A 46 12.14 8.55 8.40
N SER A 47 11.71 9.70 7.87
CA SER A 47 10.29 10.03 7.65
C SER A 47 10.09 10.76 6.33
N VAL A 48 8.83 10.80 5.86
CA VAL A 48 8.47 11.51 4.63
C VAL A 48 8.49 13.01 4.85
N GLU A 49 8.13 13.44 6.05
CA GLU A 49 8.14 14.82 6.55
C GLU A 49 9.55 15.43 6.41
N GLU A 50 10.58 14.76 6.94
CA GLU A 50 11.97 15.23 6.84
C GLU A 50 12.43 15.33 5.37
N ALA A 51 12.10 14.33 4.56
CA ALA A 51 12.46 14.31 3.14
C ALA A 51 11.80 15.46 2.37
N LEU A 52 10.53 15.74 2.67
CA LEU A 52 9.75 16.81 2.06
C LEU A 52 10.23 18.19 2.53
N ASP A 53 10.52 18.36 3.81
CA ASP A 53 11.07 19.61 4.34
C ASP A 53 12.40 19.97 3.66
N ALA A 54 13.26 18.97 3.44
CA ALA A 54 14.53 19.15 2.73
C ALA A 54 14.38 19.57 1.26
N CYS A 55 13.22 19.36 0.65
CA CYS A 55 12.92 19.79 -0.72
C CYS A 55 11.81 20.85 -0.79
N ASN A 56 11.56 21.58 0.31
CA ASN A 56 10.52 22.62 0.43
C ASN A 56 9.12 22.13 0.00
N GLY A 57 8.84 20.85 0.23
CA GLY A 57 7.60 20.16 -0.12
C GLY A 57 7.33 20.02 -1.61
N LYS A 58 8.30 20.30 -2.50
CA LYS A 58 8.16 20.16 -3.95
C LYS A 58 8.79 18.84 -4.40
N ALA A 59 7.96 17.81 -4.58
CA ALA A 59 8.45 16.46 -4.81
C ALA A 59 7.59 15.67 -5.78
N LEU A 60 8.25 14.88 -6.64
CA LEU A 60 7.66 13.73 -7.29
C LEU A 60 7.93 12.51 -6.39
N ILE A 61 6.88 11.84 -5.96
CA ILE A 61 6.94 10.73 -5.01
C ILE A 61 6.55 9.46 -5.74
N TYR A 62 7.21 8.35 -5.44
CA TYR A 62 6.73 7.03 -5.83
C TYR A 62 6.90 6.05 -4.67
N SER A 63 5.90 5.21 -4.48
CA SER A 63 5.91 4.09 -3.53
C SER A 63 5.52 2.81 -4.26
N ASN A 64 6.26 1.74 -4.02
CA ASN A 64 6.05 0.44 -4.64
C ASN A 64 6.02 -0.62 -3.54
N GLU A 65 4.90 -1.34 -3.40
CA GLU A 65 4.70 -2.38 -2.37
C GLU A 65 5.07 -1.83 -0.98
N LEU A 66 4.35 -0.78 -0.60
CA LEU A 66 4.59 -0.06 0.65
C LEU A 66 3.37 -0.11 1.55
N ILE A 67 2.18 0.08 0.97
CA ILE A 67 0.94 0.22 1.73
C ILE A 67 0.45 -1.15 2.20
N ASP A 68 0.66 -2.21 1.41
CA ASP A 68 0.33 -3.60 1.78
C ASP A 68 1.11 -4.13 2.99
N ALA A 69 2.29 -3.56 3.26
CA ALA A 69 3.14 -3.86 4.40
C ALA A 69 2.76 -3.08 5.67
N PHE A 70 1.80 -2.15 5.61
CA PHE A 70 1.32 -1.48 6.83
C PHE A 70 0.48 -2.44 7.67
N PRO A 71 0.70 -2.46 9.00
CA PRO A 71 -0.25 -3.05 9.93
C PRO A 71 -1.70 -2.66 9.67
N CYS A 72 -2.57 -3.67 9.66
CA CYS A 72 -4.00 -3.52 9.52
C CYS A 72 -4.75 -4.21 10.67
N THR A 73 -5.95 -3.73 10.95
CA THR A 73 -6.91 -4.40 11.84
C THR A 73 -7.73 -5.38 11.01
N ILE A 74 -7.90 -6.62 11.49
CA ILE A 74 -8.78 -7.60 10.86
C ILE A 74 -10.17 -7.49 11.48
N ALA A 75 -11.15 -7.01 10.71
CA ALA A 75 -12.55 -6.97 11.13
C ALA A 75 -13.30 -8.19 10.57
N VAL A 76 -14.11 -8.83 11.42
CA VAL A 76 -14.91 -10.03 11.14
C VAL A 76 -16.39 -9.72 11.33
N TRP A 77 -17.21 -10.04 10.34
CA TRP A 77 -18.65 -9.78 10.37
C TRP A 77 -19.40 -10.88 11.11
N ASP A 78 -20.20 -10.52 12.12
CA ASP A 78 -21.20 -11.39 12.74
C ASP A 78 -22.57 -11.11 12.10
N ALA A 79 -23.11 -12.07 11.36
CA ALA A 79 -24.39 -11.88 10.67
C ALA A 79 -25.60 -11.92 11.61
N THR A 80 -25.47 -12.54 12.79
CA THR A 80 -26.54 -12.64 13.79
C THR A 80 -26.68 -11.33 14.55
N ALA A 81 -25.57 -10.82 15.09
CA ALA A 81 -25.54 -9.55 15.80
C ALA A 81 -25.53 -8.33 14.86
N ARG A 82 -25.20 -8.53 13.57
CA ARG A 82 -25.08 -7.50 12.54
C ARG A 82 -24.07 -6.41 12.91
N ILE A 83 -22.93 -6.85 13.45
CA ILE A 83 -21.82 -5.99 13.86
C ILE A 83 -20.50 -6.52 13.32
N TRP A 84 -19.53 -5.61 13.21
CA TRP A 84 -18.14 -5.97 13.01
C TRP A 84 -17.45 -6.19 14.36
N GLN A 85 -16.62 -7.22 14.43
CA GLN A 85 -15.75 -7.54 15.55
C GLN A 85 -14.29 -7.49 15.10
N GLU A 86 -13.36 -7.15 15.98
CA GLU A 86 -11.94 -7.22 15.72
C GLU A 86 -11.38 -8.61 16.07
N SER A 87 -10.55 -9.16 15.20
CA SER A 87 -9.81 -10.40 15.42
C SER A 87 -8.47 -10.12 16.10
N TRP A 88 -8.30 -10.68 17.29
CA TRP A 88 -7.08 -10.62 18.09
C TRP A 88 -6.40 -11.99 18.16
N ILE A 89 -5.08 -12.01 18.35
CA ILE A 89 -4.33 -13.23 18.68
C ILE A 89 -3.95 -13.17 20.17
N ASP A 90 -4.48 -14.11 20.94
CA ASP A 90 -4.25 -14.27 22.38
C ASP A 90 -3.73 -15.67 22.66
N GLU A 91 -2.54 -15.78 23.27
CA GLU A 91 -1.84 -17.06 23.50
C GLU A 91 -1.80 -18.00 22.27
N GLY A 92 -1.65 -17.43 21.07
CA GLY A 92 -1.60 -18.18 19.81
C GLY A 92 -2.95 -18.65 19.28
N ARG A 93 -4.06 -18.18 19.86
CA ARG A 93 -5.43 -18.45 19.41
C ARG A 93 -6.10 -17.17 18.95
N GLU A 94 -6.94 -17.28 17.94
CA GLU A 94 -7.77 -16.16 17.51
C GLU A 94 -8.96 -15.96 18.47
N VAL A 95 -9.16 -14.72 18.91
CA VAL A 95 -10.31 -14.32 19.73
C VAL A 95 -10.96 -13.08 19.11
N LEU A 96 -12.29 -13.03 19.11
CA LEU A 96 -13.05 -11.90 18.59
C LEU A 96 -13.44 -10.95 19.73
N ARG A 97 -13.22 -9.65 19.52
CA ARG A 97 -13.57 -8.58 20.46
C ARG A 97 -14.41 -7.53 19.73
N PRO A 98 -15.20 -6.68 20.41
CA PRO A 98 -15.91 -5.58 19.75
C PRO A 98 -14.93 -4.70 18.95
N LEU A 99 -15.31 -4.32 17.73
CA LEU A 99 -14.52 -3.37 16.95
C LEU A 99 -14.72 -1.96 17.52
N GLU A 100 -13.72 -1.43 18.21
CA GLU A 100 -13.78 -0.12 18.85
C GLU A 100 -13.31 0.98 17.89
N MET A 101 -14.26 1.60 17.18
CA MET A 101 -13.99 2.72 16.28
C MET A 101 -15.05 3.80 16.45
N SER A 102 -14.62 5.06 16.47
CA SER A 102 -15.52 6.21 16.40
C SER A 102 -16.24 6.26 15.05
N GLU A 103 -17.38 6.95 14.99
CA GLU A 103 -18.13 7.16 13.75
C GLU A 103 -17.26 7.77 12.64
N ALA A 104 -16.40 8.73 12.98
CA ALA A 104 -15.47 9.35 12.04
C ALA A 104 -14.41 8.36 11.50
N GLN A 105 -13.96 7.40 12.32
CA GLN A 105 -13.04 6.36 11.86
C GLN A 105 -13.78 5.36 10.95
N ILE A 106 -14.98 4.93 11.31
CA ILE A 106 -15.85 4.08 10.48
C ILE A 106 -16.12 4.77 9.13
N ALA A 107 -16.39 6.08 9.15
CA ALA A 107 -16.62 6.91 7.97
C ALA A 107 -15.48 6.84 6.95
N SER A 108 -14.25 6.56 7.39
CA SER A 108 -13.08 6.51 6.52
C SER A 108 -12.83 5.18 5.82
N PHE A 109 -13.65 4.14 6.07
CA PHE A 109 -13.50 2.82 5.43
C PHE A 109 -14.77 2.43 4.68
N SER A 110 -14.67 2.31 3.36
CA SER A 110 -15.77 1.92 2.48
C SER A 110 -16.33 0.56 2.87
N ALA A 111 -15.45 -0.38 3.27
CA ALA A 111 -15.82 -1.73 3.66
C ALA A 111 -16.55 -1.81 5.02
N LEU A 112 -16.67 -0.72 5.77
CA LEU A 112 -17.53 -0.69 6.97
C LEU A 112 -18.90 -0.06 6.69
N ARG A 113 -19.05 0.66 5.56
CA ARG A 113 -20.21 1.50 5.29
C ARG A 113 -21.01 1.12 4.06
N ASP A 114 -20.31 0.81 2.97
CA ASP A 114 -20.87 0.89 1.62
C ASP A 114 -21.17 -0.49 1.03
N TRP A 115 -21.30 -1.53 1.88
CA TRP A 115 -21.62 -2.88 1.46
C TRP A 115 -22.93 -2.93 0.66
N PRO A 116 -22.92 -3.44 -0.60
CA PRO A 116 -24.13 -3.50 -1.42
C PRO A 116 -25.21 -4.42 -0.83
N THR A 117 -24.77 -5.51 -0.20
CA THR A 117 -25.62 -6.43 0.58
C THR A 117 -24.89 -6.77 1.87
N PRO A 118 -25.61 -7.16 2.94
CA PRO A 118 -24.98 -7.59 4.18
C PRO A 118 -23.86 -8.62 3.90
N PRO A 119 -22.67 -8.47 4.52
CA PRO A 119 -21.60 -9.43 4.38
C PRO A 119 -22.04 -10.83 4.84
N GLN A 120 -21.35 -11.86 4.34
CA GLN A 120 -21.57 -13.22 4.82
C GLN A 120 -21.07 -13.36 6.26
N ASP A 121 -21.72 -14.23 7.04
CA ASP A 121 -21.25 -14.54 8.39
C ASP A 121 -19.79 -15.01 8.38
N GLY A 122 -18.95 -14.39 9.20
CA GLY A 122 -17.51 -14.62 9.24
C GLY A 122 -16.72 -13.99 8.08
N GLN A 123 -17.30 -13.06 7.30
CA GLN A 123 -16.55 -12.26 6.33
C GLN A 123 -15.45 -11.48 7.04
N ARG A 124 -14.22 -11.53 6.53
CA ARG A 124 -13.06 -10.81 7.05
C ARG A 124 -12.67 -9.68 6.10
N ILE A 125 -12.26 -8.55 6.65
CA ILE A 125 -11.72 -7.40 5.91
C ILE A 125 -10.52 -6.81 6.64
N GLU A 126 -9.63 -6.15 5.89
CA GLU A 126 -8.44 -5.50 6.41
C GLU A 126 -8.60 -3.97 6.46
N LEU A 127 -8.48 -3.39 7.64
CA LEU A 127 -8.61 -1.95 7.89
C LEU A 127 -7.23 -1.31 8.08
N HIS A 128 -6.73 -0.62 7.04
CA HIS A 128 -5.40 0.00 7.02
C HIS A 128 -5.36 1.39 7.68
N ALA A 129 -5.81 1.49 8.93
CA ALA A 129 -5.86 2.76 9.67
C ALA A 129 -4.49 3.44 9.80
N MET A 130 -3.42 2.66 9.99
CA MET A 130 -2.08 3.22 10.13
C MET A 130 -1.55 3.80 8.82
N ALA A 131 -1.90 3.21 7.66
CA ALA A 131 -1.57 3.79 6.36
C ALA A 131 -2.31 5.12 6.13
N ARG A 132 -3.61 5.18 6.45
CA ARG A 132 -4.41 6.43 6.41
C ARG A 132 -3.78 7.52 7.27
N ASP A 133 -3.40 7.18 8.50
CA ASP A 133 -2.86 8.16 9.45
C ASP A 133 -1.43 8.57 9.08
N TRP A 134 -0.64 7.66 8.50
CA TRP A 134 0.65 7.96 7.89
C TRP A 134 0.51 8.96 6.74
N LEU A 135 -0.44 8.79 5.82
CA LEU A 135 -0.69 9.76 4.75
C LEU A 135 -1.01 11.15 5.30
N LYS A 136 -1.86 11.22 6.34
CA LYS A 136 -2.24 12.47 7.00
C LYS A 136 -1.03 13.17 7.63
N ALA A 137 -0.11 12.42 8.25
CA ALA A 137 1.02 12.97 8.98
C ALA A 137 1.93 13.85 8.11
N TRP A 138 2.24 13.41 6.89
CA TRP A 138 3.12 14.16 5.99
C TRP A 138 2.39 15.03 4.96
N ALA A 139 1.05 14.94 4.86
CA ALA A 139 0.27 15.66 3.86
C ALA A 139 0.47 17.18 3.88
N LEU A 140 0.72 17.77 5.06
CA LEU A 140 0.97 19.21 5.21
C LEU A 140 2.37 19.63 4.76
N HIS A 141 3.35 18.73 4.82
CA HIS A 141 4.73 18.98 4.39
C HIS A 141 4.83 18.96 2.85
N TRP A 142 4.00 18.16 2.17
CA TRP A 142 3.96 18.15 0.72
C TRP A 142 3.23 19.40 0.22
N LYS A 143 3.89 20.23 -0.59
CA LYS A 143 3.32 21.47 -1.13
C LYS A 143 2.85 21.30 -2.56
N SER A 144 3.66 20.67 -3.42
CA SER A 144 3.26 20.39 -4.78
C SER A 144 4.04 19.25 -5.43
N GLY A 145 3.41 18.64 -6.45
CA GLY A 145 3.96 17.55 -7.26
C GLY A 145 2.97 16.41 -7.41
N SER A 146 3.46 15.23 -7.81
CA SER A 146 2.64 14.03 -7.99
C SER A 146 3.19 12.85 -7.21
N ILE A 147 2.30 11.97 -6.74
CA ILE A 147 2.64 10.68 -6.13
C ILE A 147 2.13 9.55 -7.03
N LEU A 148 2.98 8.55 -7.29
CA LEU A 148 2.62 7.28 -7.90
C LEU A 148 2.70 6.16 -6.84
N THR A 149 1.56 5.55 -6.55
CA THR A 149 1.49 4.37 -5.67
C THR A 149 1.22 3.14 -6.51
N ILE A 150 2.09 2.14 -6.41
CA ILE A 150 1.96 0.83 -7.05
C ILE A 150 1.89 -0.21 -5.94
N ASP A 151 0.77 -0.93 -5.85
CA ASP A 151 0.56 -1.88 -4.76
C ASP A 151 -0.46 -2.96 -5.13
N TYR A 152 -0.45 -4.08 -4.41
CA TYR A 152 -1.42 -5.14 -4.58
C TYR A 152 -2.79 -4.71 -4.05
N GLY A 153 -3.85 -4.95 -4.82
CA GLY A 153 -5.20 -4.78 -4.31
C GLY A 153 -6.24 -4.46 -5.38
N ASP A 154 -7.35 -3.90 -4.93
CA ASP A 154 -8.50 -3.60 -5.79
C ASP A 154 -9.40 -2.56 -5.11
N THR A 155 -10.39 -2.08 -5.85
CA THR A 155 -11.50 -1.29 -5.33
C THR A 155 -12.50 -2.15 -4.57
N PHE A 156 -13.04 -1.60 -3.49
CA PHE A 156 -14.25 -2.11 -2.88
C PHE A 156 -15.46 -1.90 -3.82
N PRO A 157 -16.38 -2.89 -3.97
CA PRO A 157 -16.46 -4.16 -3.24
C PRO A 157 -15.72 -5.34 -3.88
N ALA A 158 -15.13 -5.17 -5.08
CA ALA A 158 -14.45 -6.24 -5.82
C ALA A 158 -13.34 -6.90 -4.99
N LEU A 159 -12.60 -6.11 -4.21
CA LEU A 159 -11.55 -6.57 -3.29
C LEU A 159 -11.97 -7.73 -2.39
N TYR A 160 -13.20 -7.72 -1.86
CA TYR A 160 -13.70 -8.74 -0.94
C TYR A 160 -14.68 -9.73 -1.59
N HIS A 161 -14.97 -9.57 -2.88
CA HIS A 161 -15.87 -10.47 -3.58
C HIS A 161 -15.30 -11.89 -3.66
N ARG A 162 -16.05 -12.87 -3.13
CA ARG A 162 -15.61 -14.28 -3.02
C ARG A 162 -14.31 -14.47 -2.21
N ARG A 163 -13.94 -13.50 -1.38
CA ARG A 163 -12.79 -13.57 -0.46
C ARG A 163 -13.26 -13.48 0.99
N LYS A 164 -13.98 -14.51 1.43
CA LYS A 164 -14.55 -14.56 2.81
C LYS A 164 -13.47 -14.41 3.87
N THR A 165 -12.28 -14.96 3.65
CA THR A 165 -11.16 -14.94 4.59
C THR A 165 -10.30 -13.68 4.50
N GLY A 166 -10.73 -12.66 3.73
CA GLY A 166 -9.93 -11.46 3.49
C GLY A 166 -8.77 -11.72 2.52
N THR A 167 -7.75 -10.87 2.61
CA THR A 167 -6.59 -10.83 1.73
C THR A 167 -5.25 -11.03 2.46
N LEU A 168 -5.28 -11.00 3.81
CA LEU A 168 -4.12 -11.22 4.66
C LEU A 168 -3.41 -12.54 4.32
N ARG A 169 -2.12 -12.46 4.09
CA ARG A 169 -1.25 -13.59 3.76
C ARG A 169 0.14 -13.38 4.32
N ALA A 170 0.86 -14.48 4.49
CA ALA A 170 2.27 -14.45 4.84
C ALA A 170 3.11 -15.14 3.78
N TYR A 171 4.39 -14.75 3.70
CA TYR A 171 5.38 -15.38 2.82
C TYR A 171 6.57 -15.86 3.64
N LEU A 172 6.81 -17.17 3.59
CA LEU A 172 7.96 -17.83 4.21
C LEU A 172 8.72 -18.61 3.14
N LEU A 173 9.98 -18.24 2.85
CA LEU A 173 10.81 -18.93 1.85
C LEU A 173 10.13 -19.10 0.48
N HIS A 174 9.42 -18.07 0.00
CA HIS A 174 8.60 -18.06 -1.22
C HIS A 174 7.34 -18.95 -1.19
N GLN A 175 7.00 -19.53 -0.05
CA GLN A 175 5.72 -20.20 0.16
C GLN A 175 4.69 -19.20 0.70
N ARG A 176 3.53 -19.14 0.05
CA ARG A 176 2.37 -18.37 0.52
C ARG A 176 1.61 -19.15 1.58
N LEU A 177 1.38 -18.51 2.71
CA LEU A 177 0.66 -19.02 3.88
C LEU A 177 -0.60 -18.19 4.12
N THR A 178 -1.71 -18.83 4.50
CA THR A 178 -3.00 -18.17 4.73
C THR A 178 -3.69 -18.73 5.98
N GLY A 179 -4.74 -18.04 6.45
CA GLY A 179 -5.48 -18.47 7.64
C GLY A 179 -4.58 -18.52 8.88
N ALA A 180 -4.68 -19.60 9.66
CA ALA A 180 -3.95 -19.75 10.92
C ALA A 180 -2.42 -19.83 10.75
N GLU A 181 -1.92 -20.19 9.57
CA GLU A 181 -0.47 -20.29 9.29
C GLU A 181 0.22 -18.93 9.32
N VAL A 182 -0.52 -17.84 9.11
CA VAL A 182 -0.04 -16.45 9.19
C VAL A 182 0.51 -16.11 10.57
N TRP A 183 0.19 -16.88 11.61
CA TRP A 183 0.61 -16.62 12.98
C TRP A 183 1.72 -17.55 13.49
N GLN A 184 2.15 -18.54 12.69
CA GLN A 184 3.01 -19.62 13.19
C GLN A 184 4.50 -19.26 13.25
N ASN A 185 4.98 -18.35 12.39
CA ASN A 185 6.42 -18.03 12.28
C ASN A 185 6.70 -16.54 12.54
N VAL A 186 6.21 -16.04 13.67
CA VAL A 186 6.35 -14.62 14.06
C VAL A 186 7.81 -14.17 13.97
N GLY A 187 8.04 -13.06 13.25
CA GLY A 187 9.36 -12.48 13.02
C GLY A 187 10.22 -13.21 11.97
N ARG A 188 9.74 -14.28 11.34
CA ARG A 188 10.46 -15.05 10.31
C ARG A 188 9.76 -15.10 8.95
N GLN A 189 8.58 -14.52 8.84
CA GLN A 189 7.80 -14.42 7.61
C GLN A 189 7.37 -12.98 7.38
N ASP A 190 7.20 -12.64 6.11
CA ASP A 190 6.58 -11.38 5.73
C ASP A 190 5.06 -11.52 5.81
N ILE A 191 4.35 -10.45 6.19
CA ILE A 191 2.88 -10.44 6.31
C ILE A 191 2.37 -9.23 5.55
N THR A 192 1.48 -9.47 4.59
CA THR A 192 0.89 -8.43 3.75
C THR A 192 -0.62 -8.59 3.63
N ALA A 193 -1.30 -7.48 3.37
CA ALA A 193 -2.72 -7.44 3.04
C ALA A 193 -2.94 -6.58 1.80
N ASP A 194 -3.90 -6.96 0.96
CA ASP A 194 -4.21 -6.17 -0.23
C ASP A 194 -4.76 -4.79 0.16
N VAL A 195 -4.34 -3.78 -0.60
CA VAL A 195 -4.76 -2.40 -0.42
C VAL A 195 -6.19 -2.21 -0.93
N ASN A 196 -7.05 -1.61 -0.11
CA ASN A 196 -8.32 -1.08 -0.56
C ASN A 196 -8.13 0.26 -1.27
N PHE A 197 -8.10 0.23 -2.61
CA PHE A 197 -7.90 1.43 -3.41
C PHE A 197 -9.10 2.38 -3.37
N THR A 198 -10.31 1.90 -3.05
CA THR A 198 -11.45 2.81 -2.79
C THR A 198 -11.14 3.72 -1.60
N ASP A 199 -10.58 3.16 -0.53
CA ASP A 199 -10.21 3.91 0.68
C ASP A 199 -9.01 4.83 0.43
N LEU A 200 -7.94 4.31 -0.20
CA LEU A 200 -6.74 5.10 -0.49
C LEU A 200 -7.05 6.34 -1.36
N ARG A 201 -7.93 6.19 -2.36
CA ARG A 201 -8.41 7.28 -3.21
C ARG A 201 -9.22 8.30 -2.40
N ALA A 202 -10.13 7.83 -1.56
CA ALA A 202 -10.93 8.70 -0.69
C ALA A 202 -10.05 9.49 0.32
N TRP A 203 -9.06 8.83 0.93
CA TRP A 203 -8.11 9.49 1.84
C TRP A 203 -7.29 10.56 1.12
N SER A 204 -6.74 10.24 -0.05
CA SER A 204 -6.00 11.19 -0.88
C SER A 204 -6.85 12.41 -1.24
N SER A 205 -8.10 12.19 -1.66
CA SER A 205 -9.06 13.26 -1.96
C SER A 205 -9.35 14.14 -0.73
N SER A 206 -9.55 13.53 0.45
CA SER A 206 -9.78 14.25 1.71
C SER A 206 -8.59 15.13 2.15
N LEU A 207 -7.39 14.80 1.68
CA LEU A 207 -6.16 15.58 1.89
C LEU A 207 -5.99 16.70 0.85
N GLY A 208 -6.96 16.88 -0.04
CA GLY A 208 -6.93 17.87 -1.11
C GLY A 208 -6.09 17.45 -2.32
N TRP A 209 -5.78 16.16 -2.47
CA TRP A 209 -5.03 15.67 -3.63
C TRP A 209 -5.98 15.30 -4.75
N ALA A 210 -5.70 15.80 -5.95
CA ALA A 210 -6.47 15.48 -7.14
C ALA A 210 -5.99 14.13 -7.71
N GLU A 211 -6.90 13.16 -7.81
CA GLU A 211 -6.64 11.94 -8.57
C GLU A 211 -6.43 12.28 -10.05
N LYS A 212 -5.36 11.74 -10.63
CA LYS A 212 -5.02 11.89 -12.06
C LYS A 212 -5.25 10.61 -12.84
N SER A 213 -4.98 9.45 -12.24
CA SER A 213 -5.24 8.15 -12.86
C SER A 213 -5.35 7.06 -11.80
N TYR A 214 -6.18 6.07 -12.08
CA TYR A 214 -6.24 4.79 -11.38
C TYR A 214 -6.41 3.69 -12.43
N THR A 215 -5.44 2.80 -12.55
CA THR A 215 -5.40 1.74 -13.57
C THR A 215 -4.75 0.48 -13.00
N SER A 216 -4.92 -0.65 -13.68
CA SER A 216 -4.04 -1.80 -13.43
C SER A 216 -2.58 -1.47 -13.78
N GLN A 217 -1.62 -2.21 -13.22
CA GLN A 217 -0.22 -2.10 -13.60
C GLN A 217 -0.01 -2.40 -15.08
N ARG A 218 -0.74 -3.39 -15.62
CA ARG A 218 -0.70 -3.74 -17.04
C ARG A 218 -1.04 -2.55 -17.93
N GLU A 219 -2.16 -1.87 -17.65
CA GLU A 219 -2.61 -0.69 -18.40
C GLU A 219 -1.65 0.48 -18.24
N PHE A 220 -1.13 0.71 -17.03
CA PHE A 220 -0.14 1.73 -16.76
C PHE A 220 1.13 1.52 -17.61
N LEU A 221 1.66 0.30 -17.64
CA LEU A 221 2.85 -0.03 -18.43
C LEU A 221 2.58 0.07 -19.94
N GLN A 222 1.40 -0.33 -20.41
CA GLN A 222 1.01 -0.14 -21.81
C GLN A 222 0.98 1.34 -22.21
N GLN A 223 0.50 2.22 -21.32
CA GLN A 223 0.42 3.65 -21.58
C GLN A 223 1.81 4.33 -21.57
N TRP A 224 2.65 4.01 -20.58
CA TRP A 224 3.88 4.77 -20.31
C TRP A 224 5.15 4.07 -20.79
N ALA A 225 5.09 2.77 -21.08
CA ALA A 225 6.21 1.96 -21.53
C ALA A 225 5.80 0.92 -22.61
N PRO A 226 5.12 1.33 -23.70
CA PRO A 226 4.52 0.42 -24.69
C PRO A 226 5.51 -0.50 -25.41
N HIS A 227 6.80 -0.12 -25.45
CA HIS A 227 7.88 -0.89 -26.08
C HIS A 227 8.68 -1.74 -25.10
N HIS A 228 8.38 -1.65 -23.81
CA HIS A 228 8.98 -2.55 -22.83
C HIS A 228 8.35 -3.92 -23.03
N ARG A 229 9.15 -4.91 -23.43
CA ARG A 229 8.73 -6.31 -23.36
C ARG A 229 8.51 -6.61 -21.88
N ALA A 230 7.25 -6.61 -21.44
CA ALA A 230 6.91 -7.12 -20.13
C ALA A 230 7.55 -8.50 -19.98
N ASP A 231 8.09 -8.79 -18.80
CA ASP A 231 8.51 -10.15 -18.47
C ASP A 231 7.31 -11.07 -18.78
N PRO A 232 7.47 -12.17 -19.51
CA PRO A 232 6.38 -13.10 -19.77
C PRO A 232 5.64 -13.54 -18.49
N GLN A 233 6.27 -13.47 -17.32
CA GLN A 233 5.62 -13.72 -16.02
C GLN A 233 4.71 -12.58 -15.53
N LEU A 234 4.98 -11.35 -15.96
CA LEU A 234 4.22 -10.14 -15.63
C LEU A 234 2.97 -10.05 -16.56
N ALA A 235 3.11 -10.27 -17.87
CA ALA A 235 2.04 -10.01 -18.85
C ALA A 235 0.90 -11.06 -18.99
N MET A 236 0.83 -12.08 -18.13
CA MET A 236 -0.17 -13.15 -18.26
C MET A 236 -1.52 -12.75 -17.63
N PRO A 237 -2.66 -12.93 -18.32
CA PRO A 237 -3.98 -12.78 -17.69
C PRO A 237 -4.11 -13.69 -16.47
N GLY A 238 -4.40 -13.13 -15.30
CA GLY A 238 -4.40 -13.85 -14.01
C GLY A 238 -3.02 -14.03 -13.36
N GLY A 239 -1.98 -13.36 -13.87
CA GLY A 239 -0.65 -13.24 -13.26
C GLY A 239 -0.59 -12.14 -12.20
N ALA A 240 0.60 -11.90 -11.64
CA ALA A 240 0.80 -10.89 -10.58
C ALA A 240 0.41 -9.46 -11.03
N ASP A 241 0.54 -9.12 -12.32
CA ASP A 241 0.25 -7.77 -12.86
C ASP A 241 -1.23 -7.36 -12.82
N ASP A 242 -2.17 -8.31 -12.90
CA ASP A 242 -3.60 -8.00 -12.83
C ASP A 242 -4.02 -7.69 -11.37
N ALA A 243 -3.20 -8.10 -10.40
CA ALA A 243 -3.42 -7.82 -8.97
C ALA A 243 -2.80 -6.49 -8.53
N PHE A 244 -1.83 -5.94 -9.28
CA PHE A 244 -1.24 -4.64 -9.01
C PHE A 244 -2.08 -3.51 -9.59
N GLN A 245 -2.30 -2.49 -8.77
CA GLN A 245 -2.93 -1.24 -9.20
C GLN A 245 -1.94 -0.08 -9.10
N CYS A 246 -2.10 0.87 -10.02
CA CYS A 246 -1.35 2.11 -10.08
C CYS A 246 -2.29 3.29 -9.81
N LEU A 247 -2.04 4.03 -8.73
CA LEU A 247 -2.75 5.27 -8.41
C LEU A 247 -1.80 6.46 -8.57
N ILE A 248 -2.19 7.44 -9.39
CA ILE A 248 -1.53 8.74 -9.46
C ILE A 248 -2.43 9.80 -8.83
N ALA A 249 -1.92 10.46 -7.80
CA ALA A 249 -2.53 11.64 -7.20
C ALA A 249 -1.58 12.85 -7.32
N GLN A 250 -2.14 14.06 -7.32
CA GLN A 250 -1.39 15.29 -7.48
C GLN A 250 -1.82 16.34 -6.45
N LYS A 251 -0.83 17.08 -5.93
CA LYS A 251 -1.05 18.30 -5.17
C LYS A 251 -0.56 19.49 -5.99
N SER A 252 -1.45 20.44 -6.23
CA SER A 252 -1.18 21.67 -6.99
C SER A 252 -0.50 22.73 -6.12
#